data_AF-A0A7W9EW84-F1
#
_entry.id   AF-A0A7W9EW84-F1
#
_cell.length_a   1.000
_cell.length_b   1.000
_cell.length_c   1.000
_cell.angle_alpha   90.00
_cell.angle_beta   90.00
_cell.angle_gamma   90.00
#
_symmetry.space_group_name_H-M   'P 1'
#
loop_
_entity.id
_entity.type
_entity.pdbx_description
1 polymer ?
#
loop_
_entity_poly.entity_id
_entity_poly.type
_entity_poly.pdbx_seq_one_letter_code
_entity_poly.pdbx_strand_id
1 'polypeptide(L)'
;MSCDQSSTFTLGRSLLVAPPPRMESPQAYDVCLPAGGWYDYWTGKRAGTAQATTEGQIQSATQATGEQTTQGDTVRETPRLDYLPVFVRAGTILPRQAVVQSTAETPQGPLHLDIYPGENCAGDLYADDGHSMAFTRGGYMRQAIRCQLTATGLEISFDKRQGSYKPWWKQVAVTIHGWQGAARVARGTGAVASNTDVGSETVSFTVADQPRPSRFTISR
;
A
#
# COMPACT_ATOMS: atom_id res chain seq x y z
N MET A 1 -11.29 3.70 25.57
CA MET A 1 -10.02 3.09 26.05
C MET A 1 -8.91 3.57 25.13
N SER A 2 -7.81 4.07 25.67
CA SER A 2 -6.63 4.42 24.85
C SER A 2 -5.94 3.14 24.39
N CYS A 3 -5.62 3.01 23.11
CA CYS A 3 -4.79 1.91 22.66
C CYS A 3 -3.39 2.03 23.26
N ASP A 4 -2.83 0.91 23.73
CA ASP A 4 -1.40 0.82 24.00
C ASP A 4 -0.67 0.74 22.67
N GLN A 5 0.18 1.72 22.38
CA GLN A 5 0.92 1.86 21.12
C GLN A 5 2.43 1.80 21.35
N SER A 6 2.87 1.36 22.54
CA SER A 6 4.29 1.35 22.94
C SER A 6 5.18 0.50 22.02
N SER A 7 4.61 -0.53 21.37
CA SER A 7 5.30 -1.39 20.40
C SER A 7 4.97 -1.09 18.94
N THR A 8 4.04 -0.17 18.67
CA THR A 8 3.60 0.15 17.30
C THR A 8 4.58 1.11 16.63
N PHE A 9 4.93 0.84 15.38
CA PHE A 9 5.76 1.75 14.58
C PHE A 9 5.37 1.73 13.10
N THR A 10 5.74 2.77 12.37
CA THR A 10 5.55 2.84 10.92
C THR A 10 6.81 2.43 10.17
N LEU A 11 6.67 1.63 9.12
CA LEU A 11 7.73 1.40 8.14
C LEU A 11 7.48 2.30 6.92
N GLY A 12 8.26 3.38 6.84
CA GLY A 12 7.97 4.48 5.92
C GLY A 12 6.60 5.11 6.20
N ARG A 13 5.98 5.71 5.18
CA ARG A 13 4.65 6.32 5.29
C ARG A 13 3.48 5.35 5.09
N SER A 14 3.78 4.12 4.64
CA SER A 14 2.81 3.23 4.01
C SER A 14 2.38 2.07 4.88
N LEU A 15 3.23 1.63 5.81
CA LEU A 15 2.98 0.46 6.63
C LEU A 15 2.97 0.83 8.11
N LEU A 16 2.00 0.31 8.85
CA LEU A 16 1.97 0.31 10.30
C LEU A 16 2.12 -1.12 10.77
N VAL A 17 3.14 -1.37 11.60
CA VAL A 17 3.43 -2.66 12.21
C VAL A 17 3.04 -2.56 13.67
N ALA A 18 2.16 -3.45 14.11
CA ALA A 18 1.63 -3.47 15.47
C ALA A 18 1.88 -4.84 16.12
N PRO A 19 3.09 -5.09 16.64
CA PRO A 19 3.34 -6.25 17.50
C PRO A 19 2.54 -6.15 18.80
N PRO A 20 2.28 -7.27 19.49
CA PRO A 20 1.61 -7.22 20.79
C PRO A 20 2.45 -6.42 21.80
N PRO A 21 1.85 -5.54 22.61
CA PRO A 21 2.57 -4.75 23.59
C PRO A 21 3.16 -5.60 24.72
N ARG A 22 2.61 -6.81 24.95
CA ARG A 22 3.09 -7.78 25.92
C ARG A 22 3.42 -9.09 25.20
N MET A 23 4.68 -9.26 24.83
CA MET A 23 5.14 -10.37 23.98
C MET A 23 4.95 -11.74 24.64
N GLU A 24 4.91 -11.78 25.97
CA GLU A 24 4.71 -12.99 26.78
C GLU A 24 3.24 -13.39 26.98
N SER A 25 2.27 -12.62 26.46
CA SER A 25 0.84 -12.84 26.71
C SER A 25 0.02 -12.91 25.42
N PRO A 26 -0.83 -13.94 25.23
CA PRO A 26 -1.74 -14.03 24.09
C PRO A 26 -3.01 -13.18 24.27
N GLN A 27 -2.99 -12.20 25.18
CA GLN A 27 -4.16 -11.35 25.42
C GLN A 27 -4.46 -10.47 24.21
N ALA A 28 -5.74 -10.44 23.83
CA ALA A 28 -6.20 -9.56 22.77
C ALA A 28 -5.99 -8.08 23.16
N TYR A 29 -5.56 -7.29 22.18
CA TYR A 29 -5.23 -5.88 22.33
C TYR A 29 -5.80 -5.06 21.17
N ASP A 30 -5.94 -3.76 21.39
CA ASP A 30 -6.50 -2.85 20.39
C ASP A 30 -5.36 -2.10 19.70
N VAL A 31 -5.40 -2.08 18.37
CA VAL A 31 -4.51 -1.31 17.51
C VAL A 31 -5.24 -0.05 17.06
N CYS A 32 -4.72 1.12 17.42
CA CYS A 32 -5.23 2.40 16.94
C CYS A 32 -4.56 2.74 15.61
N LEU A 33 -5.35 2.87 14.56
CA LEU A 33 -4.90 3.23 13.23
C LEU A 33 -5.13 4.74 13.01
N PRO A 34 -4.11 5.53 12.63
CA PRO A 34 -4.28 6.95 12.32
C PRO A 34 -5.33 7.19 11.23
N ALA A 35 -5.91 8.39 11.15
CA ALA A 35 -6.85 8.71 10.08
C ALA A 35 -6.26 8.52 8.66
N GLY A 36 -7.13 8.20 7.70
CA GLY A 36 -6.78 8.09 6.29
C GLY A 36 -7.02 6.71 5.67
N GLY A 37 -7.65 5.80 6.40
CA GLY A 37 -8.06 4.49 5.93
C GLY A 37 -6.91 3.49 5.81
N TRP A 38 -7.22 2.23 6.14
CA TRP A 38 -6.22 1.17 6.20
C TRP A 38 -6.74 -0.12 5.58
N TYR A 39 -5.79 -0.94 5.17
CA TYR A 39 -5.97 -2.29 4.67
C TYR A 39 -5.15 -3.23 5.53
N ASP A 40 -5.64 -4.43 5.75
CA ASP A 40 -4.85 -5.52 6.31
C ASP A 40 -3.86 -6.01 5.25
N TYR A 41 -2.57 -6.04 5.58
CA TYR A 41 -1.50 -6.38 4.62
C TYR A 41 -1.61 -7.81 4.08
N TRP A 42 -2.08 -8.75 4.91
CA TRP A 42 -2.09 -10.17 4.60
C TRP A 42 -3.27 -10.56 3.72
N THR A 43 -4.44 -9.98 3.98
CA THR A 43 -5.69 -10.28 3.28
C THR A 43 -5.99 -9.30 2.14
N GLY A 44 -5.41 -8.10 2.17
CA GLY A 44 -5.73 -7.03 1.23
C GLY A 44 -7.09 -6.36 1.47
N LYS A 45 -7.82 -6.74 2.52
CA LYS A 45 -9.15 -6.18 2.83
C LYS A 45 -9.04 -4.90 3.63
N ARG A 46 -10.10 -4.08 3.61
CA ARG A 46 -10.17 -2.89 4.48
C ARG A 46 -10.08 -3.31 5.94
N ALA A 47 -9.29 -2.59 6.72
CA ALA A 47 -9.07 -2.84 8.13
C ALA A 47 -9.67 -1.70 8.97
N GLY A 48 -10.09 -2.06 10.19
CA GLY A 48 -10.55 -1.12 11.19
C GLY A 48 -12.06 -0.85 11.17
N THR A 49 -12.57 -0.49 12.34
CA THR A 49 -13.86 0.19 12.49
C THR A 49 -13.60 1.63 12.89
N ALA A 50 -14.37 2.55 12.31
CA ALA A 50 -14.30 3.97 12.67
C ALA A 50 -14.55 4.13 14.18
N GLN A 51 -13.68 4.84 14.87
CA GLN A 51 -13.86 5.09 16.31
C GLN A 51 -15.12 5.93 16.54
N ALA A 52 -15.98 5.47 17.45
CA ALA A 52 -17.18 6.21 17.84
C ALA A 52 -16.80 7.58 18.45
N THR A 53 -17.51 8.63 18.05
CA THR A 53 -17.42 9.96 18.64
C THR A 53 -17.64 9.87 20.14
N THR A 54 -16.62 10.18 20.94
CA THR A 54 -16.85 10.49 22.34
C THR A 54 -17.10 12.00 22.41
N GLU A 55 -18.37 12.43 22.33
CA GLU A 55 -18.74 13.75 22.82
C GLU A 55 -18.56 13.71 24.35
N GLY A 56 -17.43 14.22 24.82
CA GLY A 56 -17.06 14.20 26.23
C GLY A 56 -16.14 15.36 26.56
N GLN A 57 -16.24 15.84 27.81
CA GLN A 57 -15.46 16.98 28.32
C GLN A 57 -13.97 16.80 28.04
N ILE A 58 -13.34 17.87 27.55
CA ILE A 58 -11.89 18.01 27.33
C ILE A 58 -11.12 17.49 28.56
N GLN A 59 -10.38 16.40 28.39
CA GLN A 59 -9.61 15.74 29.46
C GLN A 59 -8.12 16.08 29.42
N SER A 60 -7.65 16.83 28.41
CA SER A 60 -6.25 17.25 28.27
C SER A 60 -6.13 18.60 27.54
N ALA A 61 -5.10 19.38 27.86
CA ALA A 61 -4.77 20.63 27.17
C ALA A 61 -4.51 20.46 25.66
N THR A 62 -4.08 19.28 25.21
CA THR A 62 -3.94 18.94 23.78
C THR A 62 -5.27 18.74 23.05
N GLN A 63 -6.39 18.67 23.78
CA GLN A 63 -7.75 18.62 23.22
C GLN A 63 -8.42 20.01 23.18
N ALA A 64 -7.73 21.07 23.62
CA ALA A 64 -8.24 22.44 23.64
C ALA A 64 -7.94 23.23 22.36
N THR A 65 -7.10 22.70 21.47
CA THR A 65 -6.99 23.21 20.10
C THR A 65 -8.22 22.69 19.34
N GLY A 66 -9.06 23.59 18.82
CA GLY A 66 -10.25 23.27 18.02
C GLY A 66 -9.96 22.59 16.67
N GLU A 67 -8.85 21.86 16.58
CA GLU A 67 -8.46 21.04 15.46
C GLU A 67 -9.34 19.79 15.51
N GLN A 68 -10.24 19.65 14.53
CA GLN A 68 -10.93 18.37 14.33
C GLN A 68 -9.86 17.33 14.01
N THR A 69 -9.49 16.52 15.00
CA THR A 69 -8.69 15.32 14.76
C THR A 69 -9.52 14.42 13.86
N THR A 70 -9.10 14.24 12.61
CA THR A 70 -9.68 13.24 11.73
C THR A 70 -9.63 11.90 12.47
N GLN A 71 -10.77 11.21 12.55
CA GLN A 71 -10.92 10.02 13.37
C GLN A 71 -10.04 8.88 12.83
N GLY A 72 -9.34 8.22 13.75
CA GLY A 72 -8.65 6.97 13.45
C GLY A 72 -9.62 5.79 13.45
N ASP A 73 -9.12 4.65 12.98
CA ASP A 73 -9.81 3.37 13.10
C ASP A 73 -9.25 2.57 14.30
N THR A 74 -10.00 1.58 14.78
CA THR A 74 -9.48 0.60 15.75
C THR A 74 -9.64 -0.82 15.22
N VAL A 75 -8.62 -1.64 15.43
CA VAL A 75 -8.65 -3.08 15.13
C VAL A 75 -8.37 -3.84 16.42
N ARG A 76 -9.19 -4.85 16.72
CA ARG A 76 -8.93 -5.74 17.86
C ARG A 76 -8.17 -6.97 17.38
N GLU A 77 -6.94 -7.12 17.85
CA GLU A 77 -6.04 -8.20 17.46
C GLU A 77 -5.93 -9.25 18.57
N THR A 78 -5.86 -10.51 18.18
CA THR A 78 -5.50 -11.62 19.08
C THR A 78 -4.12 -12.14 18.66
N PRO A 79 -3.09 -12.03 19.51
CA PRO A 79 -1.74 -12.47 19.15
C PRO A 79 -1.71 -13.94 18.71
N ARG A 80 -1.03 -14.22 17.60
CA ARG A 80 -0.69 -15.59 17.18
C ARG A 80 0.79 -15.68 16.86
N LEU A 81 1.37 -16.86 17.07
CA LEU A 81 2.81 -17.08 16.85
C LEU A 81 3.21 -16.93 15.38
N ASP A 82 2.30 -17.21 14.46
CA ASP A 82 2.50 -17.22 13.01
C ASP A 82 2.02 -15.94 12.32
N TYR A 83 1.64 -14.90 13.08
CA TYR A 83 0.99 -13.71 12.55
C TYR A 83 1.50 -12.44 13.21
N LEU A 84 2.00 -11.51 12.38
CA LEU A 84 2.34 -10.16 12.80
C LEU A 84 1.32 -9.19 12.19
N PRO A 85 0.54 -8.44 12.98
CA PRO A 85 -0.37 -7.43 12.43
C PRO A 85 0.40 -6.34 11.69
N VAL A 86 0.11 -6.22 10.39
CA VAL A 86 0.67 -5.21 9.50
C VAL A 86 -0.47 -4.60 8.70
N PHE A 87 -0.54 -3.28 8.69
CA PHE A 87 -1.58 -2.53 8.02
C PHE A 87 -0.96 -1.63 6.95
N VAL A 88 -1.63 -1.56 5.79
CA VAL A 88 -1.24 -0.74 4.66
C VAL A 88 -2.14 0.48 4.58
N ARG A 89 -1.55 1.67 4.58
CA ARG A 89 -2.29 2.93 4.45
C ARG A 89 -2.96 3.01 3.07
N ALA A 90 -4.23 3.41 3.03
CA ALA A 90 -4.88 3.74 1.77
C ALA A 90 -4.10 4.83 1.02
N GLY A 91 -4.03 4.72 -0.31
CA GLY A 91 -3.16 5.51 -1.18
C GLY A 91 -1.76 4.90 -1.37
N THR A 92 -1.47 3.72 -0.81
CA THR A 92 -0.17 3.07 -1.01
C THR A 92 -0.11 2.34 -2.35
N ILE A 93 1.03 2.51 -3.04
CA ILE A 93 1.47 1.66 -4.15
C ILE A 93 2.71 0.92 -3.62
N LEU A 94 2.55 -0.35 -3.28
CA LEU A 94 3.58 -1.17 -2.64
C LEU A 94 4.30 -2.03 -3.70
N PRO A 95 5.57 -1.74 -4.03
CA PRO A 95 6.35 -2.60 -4.91
C PRO A 95 6.83 -3.85 -4.17
N ARG A 96 6.70 -5.00 -4.82
CA ARG A 96 7.20 -6.30 -4.34
C ARG A 96 7.87 -7.06 -5.47
N GLN A 97 8.71 -8.01 -5.09
CA GLN A 97 9.38 -8.93 -6.00
C GLN A 97 9.18 -10.37 -5.55
N ALA A 98 9.47 -11.31 -6.45
CA ALA A 98 9.53 -12.72 -6.08
C ALA A 98 10.58 -12.93 -4.96
N VAL A 99 10.30 -13.90 -4.09
CA VAL A 99 11.25 -14.31 -3.05
C VAL A 99 12.53 -14.82 -3.70
N VAL A 100 13.67 -14.34 -3.21
CA VAL A 100 15.03 -14.77 -3.58
C VAL A 100 15.80 -15.11 -2.30
N GLN A 101 16.85 -15.90 -2.41
CA GLN A 101 17.63 -16.35 -1.24
C GLN A 101 18.71 -15.34 -0.84
N SER A 102 19.03 -14.38 -1.70
CA SER A 102 20.04 -13.36 -1.48
C SER A 102 19.72 -12.08 -2.26
N THR A 103 20.15 -10.93 -1.76
CA THR A 103 20.05 -9.64 -2.47
C THR A 103 20.93 -9.59 -3.72
N ALA A 104 21.92 -10.48 -3.85
CA ALA A 104 22.74 -10.62 -5.05
C ALA A 104 22.02 -11.42 -6.17
N GLU A 105 20.94 -12.13 -5.84
CA GLU A 105 20.15 -12.89 -6.80
C GLU A 105 19.15 -11.98 -7.52
N THR A 106 19.07 -12.11 -8.86
CA THR A 106 18.06 -11.39 -9.65
C THR A 106 16.72 -12.13 -9.57
N PRO A 107 15.64 -11.49 -9.10
CA PRO A 107 14.33 -12.13 -9.05
C PRO A 107 13.84 -12.54 -10.44
N GLN A 108 13.11 -13.65 -10.50
CA GLN A 108 12.43 -14.10 -11.72
C GLN A 108 10.98 -13.63 -11.73
N GLY A 109 10.48 -13.24 -12.91
CA GLY A 109 9.08 -12.82 -13.10
C GLY A 109 8.87 -11.31 -13.17
N PRO A 110 7.63 -10.83 -12.96
CA PRO A 110 7.31 -9.41 -13.01
C PRO A 110 7.71 -8.69 -11.71
N LEU A 111 7.84 -7.36 -11.80
CA LEU A 111 7.70 -6.51 -10.62
C LEU A 111 6.23 -6.51 -10.21
N HIS A 112 5.93 -6.78 -8.94
CA HIS A 112 4.57 -6.71 -8.43
C HIS A 112 4.30 -5.32 -7.86
N LEU A 113 3.15 -4.74 -8.20
CA LEU A 113 2.64 -3.50 -7.61
C LEU A 113 1.29 -3.78 -6.97
N ASP A 114 1.27 -3.83 -5.64
CA ASP A 114 0.03 -3.89 -4.86
C ASP A 114 -0.46 -2.47 -4.60
N ILE A 115 -1.60 -2.13 -5.19
CA ILE A 115 -2.21 -0.80 -5.13
C ILE A 115 -3.39 -0.88 -4.17
N TYR A 116 -3.34 -0.03 -3.15
CA TYR A 116 -4.37 0.14 -2.13
C TYR A 116 -5.03 1.50 -2.35
N PRO A 117 -6.14 1.59 -3.10
CA PRO A 117 -6.71 2.88 -3.47
C PRO A 117 -7.11 3.75 -2.28
N GLY A 118 -6.81 5.04 -2.36
CA GLY A 118 -7.14 6.02 -1.33
C GLY A 118 -6.76 7.43 -1.78
N GLU A 119 -6.92 8.39 -0.87
CA GLU A 119 -6.48 9.76 -1.12
C GLU A 119 -4.95 9.82 -1.32
N ASN A 120 -4.48 10.76 -2.14
CA ASN A 120 -3.06 10.99 -2.41
C ASN A 120 -2.29 9.72 -2.85
N CYS A 121 -2.94 8.86 -3.63
CA CYS A 121 -2.34 7.60 -4.07
C CYS A 121 -1.16 7.82 -5.02
N ALA A 122 0.05 7.80 -4.49
CA ALA A 122 1.27 8.10 -5.22
C ALA A 122 2.54 7.52 -4.57
N GLY A 123 3.53 7.19 -5.39
CA GLY A 123 4.84 6.72 -4.96
C GLY A 123 5.91 6.86 -6.03
N ASP A 124 7.18 6.80 -5.60
CA ASP A 124 8.33 6.72 -6.49
C ASP A 124 8.91 5.31 -6.44
N LEU A 125 8.96 4.63 -7.58
CA LEU A 125 9.71 3.40 -7.73
C LEU A 125 11.17 3.75 -8.00
N TYR A 126 12.06 3.32 -7.10
CA TYR A 126 13.50 3.56 -7.21
C TYR A 126 14.25 2.24 -7.38
N ALA A 127 15.26 2.22 -8.24
CA ALA A 127 16.21 1.12 -8.37
C ALA A 127 17.58 1.63 -8.82
N ASP A 128 18.65 1.07 -8.28
CA ASP A 128 20.03 1.29 -8.74
C ASP A 128 20.80 -0.04 -8.71
N ASP A 129 22.12 0.03 -8.83
CA ASP A 129 22.95 -1.17 -8.81
C ASP A 129 23.13 -1.79 -7.41
N GLY A 130 22.72 -1.12 -6.33
CA GLY A 130 22.78 -1.60 -4.95
C GLY A 130 24.18 -1.68 -4.31
N HIS A 131 25.26 -1.33 -5.01
CA HIS A 131 26.62 -1.58 -4.54
C HIS A 131 27.59 -0.40 -4.75
N SER A 132 27.40 0.40 -5.80
CA SER A 132 28.31 1.48 -6.14
C SER A 132 27.73 2.86 -5.85
N MET A 133 28.57 3.90 -5.91
CA MET A 133 28.13 5.29 -5.80
C MET A 133 27.59 5.86 -7.13
N ALA A 134 27.30 5.03 -8.14
CA ALA A 134 26.84 5.51 -9.45
C ALA A 134 25.52 6.30 -9.38
N PHE A 135 24.66 6.04 -8.37
CA PHE A 135 23.44 6.81 -8.14
C PHE A 135 23.69 8.32 -8.01
N THR A 136 24.85 8.72 -7.44
CA THR A 136 25.25 10.14 -7.31
C THR A 136 25.45 10.85 -8.65
N ARG A 137 25.67 10.09 -9.73
CA ARG A 137 25.90 10.57 -11.10
C ARG A 137 24.78 10.17 -12.07
N GLY A 138 23.60 9.83 -11.55
CA GLY A 138 22.44 9.45 -12.36
C GLY A 138 22.33 7.96 -12.72
N GLY A 139 23.19 7.10 -12.14
CA GLY A 139 23.16 5.64 -12.28
C GLY A 139 22.04 4.96 -11.49
N TYR A 140 20.84 5.54 -11.53
CA TYR A 140 19.63 5.02 -10.90
C TYR A 140 18.47 5.01 -11.90
N MET A 141 17.34 4.46 -11.50
CA MET A 141 16.05 4.56 -12.13
C MET A 141 15.07 5.09 -11.09
N ARG A 142 14.37 6.18 -11.40
CA ARG A 142 13.24 6.68 -10.60
C ARG A 142 12.03 6.87 -11.48
N GLN A 143 10.87 6.42 -11.00
CA GLN A 143 9.61 6.56 -11.71
C GLN A 143 8.47 6.86 -10.74
N ALA A 144 7.84 8.01 -10.92
CA ALA A 144 6.61 8.32 -10.20
C ALA A 144 5.45 7.50 -10.77
N ILE A 145 4.65 6.93 -9.88
CA ILE A 145 3.43 6.18 -10.17
C ILE A 145 2.31 6.79 -9.32
N ARG A 146 1.15 7.02 -9.91
CA ARG A 146 -0.02 7.55 -9.21
C ARG A 146 -1.25 6.72 -9.51
N CYS A 147 -2.17 6.65 -8.55
CA CYS A 147 -3.52 6.22 -8.80
C CYS A 147 -4.53 7.30 -8.40
N GLN A 148 -5.67 7.34 -9.07
CA GLN A 148 -6.72 8.32 -8.78
C GLN A 148 -8.07 7.64 -8.88
N LEU A 149 -8.84 7.70 -7.79
CA LEU A 149 -10.23 7.28 -7.82
C LEU A 149 -11.02 8.22 -8.74
N THR A 150 -11.81 7.63 -9.62
CA THR A 150 -12.72 8.34 -10.54
C THR A 150 -14.16 8.01 -10.18
N ALA A 151 -15.12 8.72 -10.78
CA ALA A 151 -16.55 8.43 -10.56
C ALA A 151 -16.93 6.98 -10.93
N THR A 152 -16.18 6.35 -11.84
CA THR A 152 -16.51 5.03 -12.42
C THR A 152 -15.48 3.94 -12.09
N GLY A 153 -14.43 4.26 -11.33
CA GLY A 153 -13.41 3.29 -10.95
C GLY A 153 -12.08 3.92 -10.53
N LEU A 154 -10.98 3.50 -11.16
CA LEU A 154 -9.61 3.91 -10.83
C LEU A 154 -8.81 4.20 -12.10
N GLU A 155 -7.98 5.23 -12.05
CA GLU A 155 -6.93 5.46 -13.04
C GLU A 155 -5.56 5.20 -12.40
N ILE A 156 -4.64 4.55 -13.12
CA ILE A 156 -3.24 4.38 -12.75
C ILE A 156 -2.38 5.06 -13.81
N SER A 157 -1.39 5.85 -13.40
CA SER A 157 -0.45 6.51 -14.29
C SER A 157 0.99 6.21 -13.91
N PHE A 158 1.82 6.00 -14.92
CA PHE A 158 3.26 5.90 -14.83
C PHE A 158 3.87 7.13 -15.50
N ASP A 159 4.80 7.81 -14.83
CA ASP A 159 5.53 8.93 -15.41
C ASP A 159 6.73 8.45 -16.25
N LYS A 160 7.38 9.39 -16.95
CA LYS A 160 8.66 9.12 -17.61
C LYS A 160 9.73 8.77 -16.56
N ARG A 161 10.51 7.72 -16.83
CA ARG A 161 11.67 7.37 -15.99
C ARG A 161 12.75 8.44 -16.00
N GLN A 162 13.43 8.55 -14.86
CA GLN A 162 14.62 9.35 -14.65
C GLN A 162 15.82 8.46 -14.35
N GLY A 163 17.01 8.91 -14.73
CA GLY A 163 18.26 8.17 -14.57
C GLY A 163 18.51 7.13 -15.67
N SER A 164 19.70 6.52 -15.66
CA SER A 164 20.18 5.62 -16.72
C SER A 164 20.10 4.13 -16.39
N TYR A 165 19.77 3.77 -15.14
CA TYR A 165 19.75 2.37 -14.72
C TYR A 165 18.61 1.60 -15.39
N LYS A 166 18.89 0.35 -15.78
CA LYS A 166 17.92 -0.54 -16.40
C LYS A 166 17.52 -1.61 -15.39
N PRO A 167 16.25 -1.64 -14.94
CA PRO A 167 15.82 -2.61 -13.95
C PRO A 167 15.76 -4.04 -14.53
N TRP A 168 15.74 -5.02 -13.63
CA TRP A 168 15.72 -6.44 -13.98
C TRP A 168 14.40 -6.89 -14.62
N TRP A 169 13.26 -6.33 -14.19
CA TRP A 169 11.94 -6.78 -14.65
C TRP A 169 11.65 -6.37 -16.10
N LYS A 170 10.82 -7.19 -16.76
CA LYS A 170 10.30 -6.93 -18.13
C LYS A 170 8.79 -6.75 -18.16
N GLN A 171 8.12 -7.09 -17.06
CA GLN A 171 6.68 -7.00 -16.88
C GLN A 171 6.38 -6.40 -15.51
N VAL A 172 5.20 -5.81 -15.39
CA VAL A 172 4.64 -5.32 -14.14
C VAL A 172 3.31 -6.04 -13.92
N ALA A 173 3.20 -6.75 -12.81
CA ALA A 173 1.97 -7.36 -12.34
C ALA A 173 1.32 -6.42 -11.34
N VAL A 174 0.11 -5.94 -11.64
CA VAL A 174 -0.64 -5.02 -10.79
C VAL A 174 -1.74 -5.80 -10.09
N THR A 175 -1.88 -5.58 -8.78
CA THR A 175 -3.02 -6.04 -7.97
C THR A 175 -3.65 -4.82 -7.31
N ILE A 176 -4.92 -4.57 -7.58
CA ILE A 176 -5.72 -3.51 -6.96
C ILE A 176 -6.57 -4.14 -5.86
N HIS A 177 -6.40 -3.67 -4.63
CA HIS A 177 -7.07 -4.16 -3.43
C HIS A 177 -8.37 -3.42 -3.13
N GLY A 178 -9.32 -4.08 -2.46
CA GLY A 178 -10.64 -3.54 -2.11
C GLY A 178 -11.55 -3.28 -3.33
N TRP A 179 -11.35 -4.01 -4.42
CA TRP A 179 -12.19 -3.95 -5.61
C TRP A 179 -13.36 -4.93 -5.51
N GLN A 180 -14.58 -4.43 -5.73
CA GLN A 180 -15.80 -5.23 -5.67
C GLN A 180 -16.54 -5.20 -7.01
N GLY A 181 -17.06 -6.35 -7.42
CA GLY A 181 -17.76 -6.52 -8.69
C GLY A 181 -16.82 -6.63 -9.89
N ALA A 182 -17.40 -6.73 -11.08
CA ALA A 182 -16.64 -6.87 -12.33
C ALA A 182 -15.71 -5.67 -12.58
N ALA A 183 -14.67 -5.89 -13.37
CA ALA A 183 -13.75 -4.85 -13.80
C ALA A 183 -13.42 -4.95 -15.28
N ARG A 184 -13.21 -3.80 -15.91
CA ARG A 184 -12.60 -3.68 -17.23
C ARG A 184 -11.33 -2.86 -17.11
N VAL A 185 -10.20 -3.47 -17.47
CA VAL A 185 -8.91 -2.78 -17.53
C VAL A 185 -8.61 -2.40 -18.97
N ALA A 186 -8.20 -1.15 -19.19
CA ALA A 186 -7.83 -0.65 -20.50
C ALA A 186 -6.58 0.24 -20.43
N ARG A 187 -5.85 0.31 -21.55
CA ARG A 187 -4.75 1.24 -21.80
C ARG A 187 -5.07 2.03 -23.06
N GLY A 188 -5.50 3.28 -22.91
CA GLY A 188 -6.12 4.02 -24.01
C GLY A 188 -7.40 3.32 -24.47
N THR A 189 -7.51 3.00 -25.76
CA THR A 189 -8.64 2.24 -26.32
C THR A 189 -8.45 0.71 -26.28
N GLY A 190 -7.25 0.23 -25.92
CA GLY A 190 -6.94 -1.19 -25.91
C GLY A 190 -7.33 -1.87 -24.60
N ALA A 191 -8.12 -2.93 -24.67
CA ALA A 191 -8.43 -3.77 -23.52
C ALA A 191 -7.17 -4.51 -23.01
N VAL A 192 -7.06 -4.64 -21.69
CA VAL A 192 -6.00 -5.41 -21.01
C VAL A 192 -6.66 -6.59 -20.33
N ALA A 193 -6.13 -7.80 -20.56
CA ALA A 193 -6.62 -8.98 -19.87
C ALA A 193 -6.42 -8.83 -18.35
N SER A 194 -7.50 -9.01 -17.61
CA SER A 194 -7.53 -8.85 -16.16
C SER A 194 -8.35 -9.95 -15.51
N ASN A 195 -8.00 -10.28 -14.28
CA ASN A 195 -8.77 -11.16 -13.42
C ASN A 195 -9.43 -10.36 -12.29
N THR A 196 -10.66 -10.71 -11.95
CA THR A 196 -11.34 -10.18 -10.78
C THR A 196 -11.61 -11.34 -9.84
N ASP A 197 -11.16 -11.21 -8.59
CA ASP A 197 -11.45 -12.17 -7.53
C ASP A 197 -12.32 -11.50 -6.47
N VAL A 198 -13.58 -11.94 -6.42
CA VAL A 198 -14.59 -11.41 -5.49
C VAL A 198 -14.29 -11.80 -4.04
N GLY A 199 -13.68 -12.97 -3.80
CA GLY A 199 -13.39 -13.45 -2.45
C GLY A 199 -12.27 -12.67 -1.77
N SER A 200 -11.23 -12.33 -2.54
CA SER A 200 -10.11 -11.49 -2.10
C SER A 200 -10.35 -9.99 -2.29
N GLU A 201 -11.44 -9.59 -2.96
CA GLU A 201 -11.73 -8.20 -3.33
C GLU A 201 -10.60 -7.58 -4.15
N THR A 202 -10.14 -8.28 -5.19
CA THR A 202 -9.02 -7.81 -6.02
C THR A 202 -9.33 -7.78 -7.51
N VAL A 203 -8.66 -6.85 -8.19
CA VAL A 203 -8.44 -6.88 -9.64
C VAL A 203 -6.96 -7.02 -9.92
N SER A 204 -6.57 -7.96 -10.77
CA SER A 204 -5.18 -8.12 -11.16
C SER A 204 -5.00 -8.20 -12.66
N PHE A 205 -3.88 -7.68 -13.14
CA PHE A 205 -3.48 -7.73 -14.54
C PHE A 205 -1.96 -7.61 -14.67
N THR A 206 -1.40 -8.18 -15.73
CA THR A 206 0.04 -8.11 -16.02
C THR A 206 0.26 -7.42 -17.35
N VAL A 207 1.17 -6.45 -17.38
CA VAL A 207 1.53 -5.68 -18.57
C VAL A 207 3.04 -5.71 -18.78
N ALA A 208 3.49 -5.40 -20.00
CA ALA A 208 4.90 -5.14 -20.26
C ALA A 208 5.41 -3.98 -19.39
N ASP A 209 6.72 -3.89 -19.20
CA ASP A 209 7.34 -2.78 -18.49
C ASP A 209 6.96 -1.41 -19.11
N GLN A 210 6.78 -0.39 -18.25
CA GLN A 210 6.26 0.92 -18.64
C GLN A 210 7.35 2.00 -18.50
N PRO A 211 8.38 2.10 -19.37
CA PRO A 211 9.45 3.10 -19.22
C PRO A 211 9.06 4.52 -19.64
N ARG A 212 7.97 4.67 -20.39
CA ARG A 212 7.43 5.93 -20.91
C ARG A 212 6.09 6.24 -20.23
N PRO A 213 5.65 7.51 -20.26
CA PRO A 213 4.34 7.87 -19.73
C PRO A 213 3.23 6.97 -20.25
N SER A 214 2.45 6.41 -19.33
CA SER A 214 1.30 5.56 -19.68
C SER A 214 0.21 5.67 -18.63
N ARG A 215 -1.00 5.31 -19.04
CA ARG A 215 -2.21 5.40 -18.23
C ARG A 215 -3.07 4.17 -18.45
N PHE A 216 -3.61 3.67 -17.34
CA PHE A 216 -4.54 2.55 -17.31
C PHE A 216 -5.81 2.99 -16.62
N THR A 217 -6.95 2.61 -17.18
CA THR A 217 -8.27 2.84 -16.57
C THR A 217 -8.85 1.50 -16.16
N ILE A 218 -9.38 1.45 -14.95
CA ILE A 218 -10.06 0.30 -14.38
C ILE A 218 -11.47 0.78 -14.07
N SER A 219 -12.44 0.34 -14.86
CA SER A 219 -13.85 0.70 -14.67
C SER A 219 -14.62 -0.49 -14.11
N ARG A 220 -15.72 -0.19 -13.41
CA ARG A 220 -16.76 -1.18 -13.10
C ARG A 220 -17.57 -1.55 -14.35
#